data_AF-A0A813IRL7-F1
#
_entry.id   AF-A0A813IRL7-F1
#
_cell.length_a   1.000
_cell.length_b   1.000
_cell.length_c   1.000
_cell.angle_alpha   90.00
_cell.angle_beta   90.00
_cell.angle_gamma   90.00
#
_symmetry.space_group_name_H-M   'P 1'
#
loop_
_entity.id
_entity.type
_entity.pdbx_description
1 polymer ?
#
loop_
_entity_poly.entity_id
_entity_poly.type
_entity_poly.pdbx_seq_one_letter_code
_entity_poly.pdbx_strand_id
1 'polypeptide(L)'
;MSTGEQQAKKEKYSNFENFDEMLITHGFATLFAVGSPWVCAATLLAVFVEIWVDMKSLLENRQRPMPARARSNEPWTTAFDIYGMLAAFTNVVLLIFGSEEYASWTMTEKIILFVFLEHLIFGARLALQIVFPEVPTNVELLQLKQETVIHRCVEGIK
;
A
#
# COMPACT_ATOMS: atom_id res chain seq x y z
N MET A 1 -34.62 12.57 -21.68
CA MET A 1 -34.12 12.03 -20.39
C MET A 1 -33.36 13.14 -19.70
N SER A 2 -33.76 13.54 -18.50
CA SER A 2 -33.10 14.59 -17.74
C SER A 2 -31.68 14.17 -17.33
N THR A 3 -30.82 15.14 -17.01
CA THR A 3 -29.47 14.86 -16.49
C THR A 3 -29.51 14.02 -15.21
N GLY A 4 -30.51 14.23 -14.35
CA GLY A 4 -30.75 13.42 -13.16
C GLY A 4 -31.11 11.97 -13.47
N GLU A 5 -31.98 11.74 -14.45
CA GLU A 5 -32.34 10.38 -14.89
C GLU A 5 -31.16 9.64 -15.51
N GLN A 6 -30.30 10.33 -16.28
CA GLN A 6 -29.08 9.75 -16.83
C GLN A 6 -28.11 9.35 -15.71
N GLN A 7 -27.97 10.20 -14.69
CA GLN A 7 -27.10 9.91 -13.55
C GLN A 7 -27.61 8.74 -12.72
N ALA A 8 -28.93 8.66 -12.47
CA ALA A 8 -29.52 7.58 -11.70
C ALA A 8 -29.32 6.19 -12.34
N LYS A 9 -29.08 6.14 -13.66
CA LYS A 9 -28.83 4.90 -14.40
C LYS A 9 -27.38 4.41 -14.34
N LYS A 10 -26.42 5.28 -13.99
CA LYS A 10 -25.01 4.89 -13.87
C LYS A 10 -24.81 3.96 -12.67
N GLU A 11 -23.72 3.20 -12.68
CA GLU A 11 -23.37 2.34 -11.56
C GLU A 11 -22.87 3.14 -10.36
N LYS A 12 -23.10 2.64 -9.14
CA LYS A 12 -22.55 3.24 -7.93
C LYS A 12 -21.04 3.00 -7.88
N TYR A 13 -20.33 3.97 -7.32
CA TYR A 13 -18.90 3.85 -7.08
C TYR A 13 -18.65 3.09 -5.76
N SER A 14 -17.71 2.13 -5.80
CA SER A 14 -17.31 1.29 -4.66
C SER A 14 -15.83 1.49 -4.37
N ASN A 15 -15.49 2.04 -3.21
CA ASN A 15 -14.08 2.14 -2.81
C ASN A 15 -13.43 0.76 -2.60
N PHE A 16 -14.22 -0.24 -2.22
CA PHE A 16 -13.71 -1.57 -1.90
C PHE A 16 -13.06 -2.22 -3.11
N GLU A 17 -13.74 -2.19 -4.26
CA GLU A 17 -13.27 -2.81 -5.51
C GLU A 17 -11.93 -2.19 -5.95
N ASN A 18 -11.84 -0.86 -5.96
CA ASN A 18 -10.62 -0.16 -6.35
C ASN A 18 -9.44 -0.46 -5.41
N PHE A 19 -9.66 -0.52 -4.10
CA PHE A 19 -8.58 -0.84 -3.15
C PHE A 19 -8.17 -2.33 -3.23
N ASP A 20 -9.11 -3.24 -3.47
CA ASP A 20 -8.81 -4.67 -3.64
C ASP A 20 -7.97 -4.92 -4.90
N GLU A 21 -8.34 -4.27 -6.00
CA GLU A 21 -7.57 -4.31 -7.25
C GLU A 21 -6.14 -3.76 -7.07
N MET A 22 -6.00 -2.63 -6.37
CA MET A 22 -4.68 -2.07 -6.04
C MET A 22 -3.84 -3.02 -5.18
N LEU A 23 -4.45 -3.69 -4.20
CA LEU A 23 -3.77 -4.65 -3.34
C LEU A 23 -3.29 -5.88 -4.12
N ILE A 24 -4.13 -6.43 -4.99
CA ILE A 24 -3.77 -7.57 -5.87
C ILE A 24 -2.63 -7.16 -6.82
N THR A 25 -2.75 -5.99 -7.44
CA THR A 25 -1.73 -5.43 -8.34
C THR A 25 -0.38 -5.27 -7.64
N HIS A 26 -0.39 -4.78 -6.40
CA HIS A 26 0.81 -4.71 -5.57
C HIS A 26 1.40 -6.10 -5.28
N GLY A 27 0.56 -7.08 -4.95
CA GLY A 27 1.00 -8.46 -4.73
C GLY A 27 1.72 -9.06 -5.94
N PHE A 28 1.21 -8.82 -7.16
CA PHE A 28 1.88 -9.25 -8.38
C PHE A 28 3.26 -8.60 -8.57
N ALA A 29 3.41 -7.33 -8.21
CA ALA A 29 4.69 -6.64 -8.30
C ALA A 29 5.71 -7.15 -7.27
N THR A 30 5.28 -7.45 -6.04
CA THR A 30 6.22 -7.63 -4.92
C THR A 30 6.49 -9.08 -4.54
N LEU A 31 5.50 -9.98 -4.59
CA LEU A 31 5.65 -11.34 -4.02
C LEU A 31 6.70 -12.21 -4.74
N PHE A 32 6.92 -11.98 -6.05
CA PHE A 32 7.76 -12.82 -6.91
C PHE A 32 8.83 -12.03 -7.68
N ALA A 33 9.20 -10.85 -7.16
CA ALA A 33 10.10 -9.92 -7.84
C ALA A 33 11.45 -10.52 -8.24
N VAL A 34 12.04 -11.40 -7.42
CA VAL A 34 13.31 -12.10 -7.71
C VAL A 34 13.17 -13.05 -8.91
N GLY A 35 12.06 -13.77 -9.00
CA GLY A 35 11.83 -14.75 -10.07
C GLY A 35 11.37 -14.11 -11.38
N SER A 36 10.73 -12.94 -11.34
CA SER A 36 10.24 -12.25 -12.53
C SER A 36 10.36 -10.72 -12.41
N PRO A 37 11.57 -10.16 -12.51
CA PRO A 37 11.79 -8.73 -12.30
C PRO A 37 11.03 -7.82 -13.29
N TRP A 38 10.77 -8.32 -14.50
CA TRP A 38 10.04 -7.58 -15.54
C TRP A 38 8.58 -7.27 -15.16
N VAL A 39 7.99 -8.06 -14.26
CA VAL A 39 6.61 -7.84 -13.78
C VAL A 39 6.51 -6.50 -13.06
N CYS A 40 7.53 -6.08 -12.30
CA CYS A 40 7.54 -4.75 -11.68
C CYS A 40 7.38 -3.62 -12.70
N ALA A 41 8.07 -3.71 -13.85
CA ALA A 41 7.97 -2.72 -14.91
C ALA A 41 6.60 -2.77 -15.62
N ALA A 42 6.05 -3.98 -15.84
CA ALA A 42 4.71 -4.15 -16.40
C ALA A 42 3.64 -3.58 -15.47
N THR A 43 3.72 -3.86 -14.17
CA THR A 43 2.80 -3.31 -13.16
C THR A 43 2.88 -1.80 -13.09
N LEU A 44 4.07 -1.20 -13.19
CA LEU A 44 4.21 0.25 -13.22
C LEU A 44 3.44 0.87 -14.40
N LEU A 45 3.55 0.29 -15.60
CA LEU A 45 2.76 0.72 -16.75
C LEU A 45 1.27 0.52 -16.54
N ALA A 46 0.87 -0.63 -15.97
CA ALA A 46 -0.52 -0.91 -15.63
C ALA A 46 -1.09 0.15 -14.68
N VAL A 47 -0.35 0.55 -13.63
CA VAL A 47 -0.76 1.61 -12.70
C VAL A 47 -0.97 2.95 -13.40
N PHE A 48 -0.12 3.32 -14.36
CA PHE A 48 -0.33 4.55 -15.13
C PHE A 48 -1.62 4.52 -15.97
N VAL A 49 -1.89 3.38 -16.61
CA VAL A 49 -3.15 3.18 -17.35
C VAL A 49 -4.33 3.22 -16.37
N GLU A 50 -4.20 2.57 -15.22
CA GLU A 50 -5.25 2.46 -14.23
C GLU A 50 -5.68 3.81 -13.67
N ILE A 51 -4.72 4.68 -13.32
CA ILE A 51 -5.01 6.05 -12.87
C ILE A 51 -5.88 6.80 -13.90
N TRP A 52 -5.61 6.60 -15.19
CA TRP A 52 -6.39 7.24 -16.26
C TRP A 52 -7.78 6.60 -16.43
N VAL A 53 -7.86 5.27 -16.35
CA VAL A 53 -9.12 4.51 -16.43
C VAL A 53 -10.04 4.85 -15.26
N ASP A 54 -9.52 4.88 -14.03
CA ASP A 54 -10.24 5.24 -12.82
C ASP A 54 -10.80 6.67 -12.88
N MET A 55 -9.96 7.63 -13.33
CA MET A 55 -10.39 9.01 -13.55
C MET A 55 -11.57 9.06 -14.54
N LYS A 56 -11.47 8.35 -15.66
CA LYS A 56 -12.54 8.30 -16.66
C LYS A 56 -13.79 7.63 -16.14
N SER A 57 -13.64 6.53 -15.42
CA SER A 57 -14.74 5.79 -14.78
C SER A 57 -15.54 6.69 -13.83
N LEU A 58 -14.86 7.47 -12.99
CA LEU A 58 -15.50 8.40 -12.04
C LEU A 58 -16.26 9.54 -12.74
N LEU A 59 -15.75 10.06 -13.85
CA LEU A 59 -16.36 11.18 -14.57
C LEU A 59 -17.53 10.74 -15.47
N GLU A 60 -17.37 9.62 -16.16
CA GLU A 60 -18.23 9.25 -17.27
C GLU A 60 -19.16 8.08 -16.92
N ASN A 61 -18.69 7.08 -16.15
CA ASN A 61 -19.38 5.79 -16.00
C ASN A 61 -20.07 5.59 -14.64
N ARG A 62 -19.63 6.30 -13.59
CA ARG A 62 -20.15 6.16 -12.23
C ARG A 62 -21.08 7.30 -11.82
N GLN A 63 -21.96 7.00 -10.88
CA GLN A 63 -22.69 8.02 -10.14
C GLN A 63 -21.72 8.86 -9.31
N ARG A 64 -22.02 10.15 -9.15
CA ARG A 64 -21.26 11.06 -8.29
C ARG A 64 -21.33 10.52 -6.86
N PRO A 65 -20.21 10.07 -6.28
CA PRO A 65 -20.21 9.59 -4.92
C PRO A 65 -20.49 10.74 -3.96
N MET A 66 -21.20 10.43 -2.87
CA MET A 66 -21.36 11.39 -1.79
C MET A 66 -20.06 11.44 -0.98
N PRO A 67 -19.57 12.63 -0.62
CA PRO A 67 -18.35 12.75 0.16
C PRO A 67 -18.56 12.13 1.53
N ALA A 68 -17.78 11.09 1.82
CA ALA A 68 -17.74 10.43 3.12
C ALA A 68 -16.40 10.74 3.80
N ARG A 69 -16.43 11.03 5.10
CA ARG A 69 -15.20 11.16 5.88
C ARG A 69 -14.68 9.76 6.22
N ALA A 70 -13.45 9.48 5.82
CA ALA A 70 -12.69 8.32 6.24
C ALA A 70 -11.55 8.79 7.16
N ARG A 71 -11.37 8.12 8.30
CA ARG A 71 -10.28 8.40 9.24
C ARG A 71 -8.96 7.77 8.80
N SER A 72 -9.05 6.63 8.13
CA SER A 72 -7.93 5.76 7.78
C SER A 72 -8.28 4.92 6.55
N ASN A 73 -7.26 4.33 5.92
CA ASN A 73 -7.40 3.41 4.79
C ASN A 73 -7.48 1.94 5.26
N GLU A 74 -7.81 1.70 6.54
CA GLU A 74 -8.03 0.35 7.05
C GLU A 74 -9.26 -0.31 6.39
N PRO A 75 -9.23 -1.63 6.12
CA PRO A 75 -8.20 -2.61 6.50
C PRO A 75 -7.00 -2.72 5.52
N TRP A 76 -6.99 -1.94 4.44
CA TRP A 76 -6.02 -2.13 3.35
C TRP A 76 -4.59 -1.76 3.75
N THR A 77 -4.40 -0.75 4.61
CA THR A 77 -3.07 -0.44 5.16
C THR A 77 -2.44 -1.68 5.81
N THR A 78 -3.18 -2.34 6.71
CA THR A 78 -2.74 -3.61 7.31
C THR A 78 -2.48 -4.70 6.26
N ALA A 79 -3.33 -4.78 5.22
CA ALA A 79 -3.16 -5.78 4.16
C ALA A 79 -1.88 -5.55 3.34
N PHE A 80 -1.56 -4.30 2.97
CA PHE A 80 -0.31 -3.95 2.28
C PHE A 80 0.91 -4.30 3.14
N ASP A 81 0.85 -4.06 4.45
CA ASP A 81 1.92 -4.44 5.37
C ASP A 81 2.13 -5.96 5.42
N ILE A 82 1.06 -6.74 5.46
CA ILE A 82 1.12 -8.21 5.40
C ILE A 82 1.74 -8.66 4.08
N TYR A 83 1.31 -8.08 2.96
CA TYR A 83 1.87 -8.38 1.63
C TYR A 83 3.35 -8.05 1.56
N GLY A 84 3.79 -6.96 2.17
CA GLY A 84 5.20 -6.59 2.27
C GLY A 84 6.03 -7.63 3.05
N MET A 85 5.51 -8.13 4.18
CA MET A 85 6.16 -9.20 4.94
C MET A 85 6.23 -10.51 4.15
N LEU A 86 5.13 -10.90 3.50
CA LEU A 86 5.08 -12.08 2.65
C LEU A 86 6.06 -11.95 1.48
N ALA A 87 6.14 -10.78 0.85
CA ALA A 87 7.05 -10.52 -0.25
C ALA A 87 8.51 -10.67 0.18
N ALA A 88 8.90 -10.13 1.34
CA ALA A 88 10.25 -10.34 1.86
C ALA A 88 10.55 -11.84 2.03
N PHE A 89 9.63 -12.58 2.65
CA PHE A 89 9.78 -14.02 2.86
C PHE A 89 9.89 -14.80 1.54
N THR A 90 8.92 -14.64 0.64
CA THR A 90 8.85 -15.40 -0.62
C THR A 90 10.05 -15.11 -1.53
N ASN A 91 10.50 -13.85 -1.61
CA ASN A 91 11.65 -13.50 -2.45
C ASN A 91 12.96 -14.09 -1.91
N VAL A 92 13.17 -14.12 -0.59
CA VAL A 92 14.37 -14.77 -0.01
C VAL A 92 14.31 -16.28 -0.23
N VAL A 93 13.13 -16.90 -0.07
CA VAL A 93 12.94 -18.33 -0.39
C VAL A 93 13.28 -18.60 -1.86
N LEU A 94 12.72 -17.83 -2.80
CA LEU A 94 12.99 -17.99 -4.22
C LEU A 94 14.47 -17.77 -4.56
N LEU A 95 15.11 -16.79 -3.94
CA LEU A 95 16.52 -16.50 -4.17
C LEU A 95 17.42 -17.68 -3.77
N ILE A 96 17.17 -18.30 -2.62
CA ILE A 96 18.08 -19.32 -2.06
C ILE A 96 17.74 -20.72 -2.57
N PHE A 97 16.45 -21.05 -2.65
CA PHE A 97 15.99 -22.39 -2.98
C PHE A 97 15.59 -22.53 -4.46
N GLY A 98 15.22 -21.44 -5.12
CA GLY A 98 14.82 -21.43 -6.52
C GLY A 98 15.93 -21.08 -7.51
N SER A 99 16.99 -20.39 -7.07
CA SER A 99 18.11 -20.00 -7.94
C SER A 99 19.11 -21.15 -8.17
N GLU A 100 19.64 -21.22 -9.40
CA GLU A 100 20.73 -22.14 -9.75
C GLU A 100 22.06 -21.76 -9.08
N GLU A 101 22.23 -20.49 -8.68
CA GLU A 101 23.44 -19.97 -8.03
C GLU A 101 23.84 -20.77 -6.78
N TYR A 102 22.84 -21.19 -6.00
CA TYR A 102 23.03 -21.94 -4.76
C TYR A 102 22.75 -23.44 -4.94
N ALA A 103 22.63 -23.95 -6.16
CA ALA A 103 22.27 -25.35 -6.40
C ALA A 103 23.28 -26.34 -5.79
N SER A 104 24.57 -26.00 -5.77
CA SER A 104 25.67 -26.82 -5.25
C SER A 104 25.79 -26.78 -3.71
N TRP A 105 25.10 -25.86 -3.04
CA TRP A 105 25.23 -25.67 -1.59
C TRP A 105 24.45 -26.72 -0.81
N THR A 106 24.94 -27.06 0.38
CA THR A 106 24.26 -27.98 1.29
C THR A 106 22.99 -27.35 1.87
N MET A 107 22.04 -28.18 2.30
CA MET A 107 20.78 -27.69 2.90
C MET A 107 21.03 -26.81 4.14
N THR A 108 22.05 -27.15 4.93
CA THR A 108 22.42 -26.39 6.13
C THR A 108 22.90 -24.98 5.77
N GLU A 109 23.76 -24.83 4.77
CA GLU A 109 24.24 -23.53 4.30
C GLU A 109 23.10 -22.65 3.79
N LYS A 110 22.16 -23.24 3.03
CA LYS A 110 20.96 -22.54 2.54
C LYS A 110 20.08 -22.02 3.67
N ILE A 111 19.82 -22.86 4.69
CA ILE A 111 19.00 -22.47 5.85
C ILE A 111 19.68 -21.35 6.64
N ILE A 112 21.00 -21.44 6.85
CA ILE A 112 21.75 -20.38 7.57
C ILE A 112 21.64 -19.05 6.81
N LEU A 113 21.85 -19.05 5.50
CA LEU A 113 21.72 -17.85 4.68
C LEU A 113 20.28 -17.31 4.70
N PHE A 114 19.29 -18.19 4.63
CA PHE A 114 17.88 -17.83 4.68
C PHE A 114 17.53 -17.10 5.97
N VAL A 115 17.88 -17.67 7.13
CA VAL A 115 17.63 -17.06 8.44
C VAL A 115 18.36 -15.73 8.56
N PHE A 116 19.62 -15.65 8.10
CA PHE A 116 20.39 -14.41 8.14
C PHE A 116 19.75 -13.29 7.31
N LEU A 117 19.36 -13.56 6.06
CA LEU A 117 18.75 -12.55 5.19
C LEU A 117 17.37 -12.14 5.69
N GLU A 118 16.57 -13.07 6.22
CA GLU A 118 15.25 -12.76 6.76
C GLU A 118 15.36 -11.81 7.97
N HIS A 119 16.26 -12.08 8.91
CA HIS A 119 16.49 -11.20 10.06
C HIS A 119 17.07 -9.85 9.67
N LEU A 120 17.92 -9.81 8.62
CA LEU A 120 18.46 -8.56 8.10
C LEU A 120 17.35 -7.68 7.52
N ILE A 121 16.45 -8.25 6.72
CA ILE A 121 15.31 -7.53 6.12
C ILE A 121 14.33 -7.07 7.21
N PHE A 122 14.02 -7.95 8.18
CA PHE A 122 13.16 -7.59 9.30
C PHE A 122 13.78 -6.46 10.14
N GLY A 123 15.08 -6.54 10.44
CA GLY A 123 15.82 -5.49 11.13
C GLY A 123 15.82 -4.17 10.37
N ALA A 124 16.02 -4.20 9.05
CA ALA A 124 15.94 -3.01 8.20
C ALA A 124 14.54 -2.39 8.21
N ARG A 125 13.49 -3.21 8.17
CA ARG A 125 12.10 -2.74 8.27
C ARG A 125 11.84 -2.02 9.60
N LEU A 126 12.28 -2.60 10.73
CA LEU A 126 12.16 -1.96 12.04
C LEU A 126 12.93 -0.64 12.10
N ALA A 127 14.15 -0.61 11.55
CA ALA A 127 14.93 0.62 11.47
C ALA A 127 14.22 1.71 10.66
N LEU A 128 13.62 1.36 9.51
CA LEU A 128 12.85 2.31 8.71
C LEU A 128 11.63 2.86 9.44
N GLN A 129 10.91 2.02 10.21
CA GLN A 129 9.78 2.46 11.03
C GLN A 129 10.19 3.43 12.14
N ILE A 130 11.41 3.29 12.68
CA ILE A 130 11.95 4.21 13.69
C ILE A 130 12.40 5.53 13.05
N VAL A 131 13.04 5.47 11.88
CA VAL A 131 13.58 6.66 11.19
C VAL A 131 12.47 7.50 10.57
N PHE A 132 11.43 6.85 10.02
CA PHE A 132 10.32 7.50 9.34
C PHE A 132 9.04 7.31 10.15
N PRO A 133 8.74 8.22 11.11
CA PRO A 133 7.50 8.13 11.88
C PRO A 133 6.28 8.28 10.95
N GLU A 134 5.20 7.56 11.28
CA GLU A 134 3.97 7.54 10.48
C GLU A 134 3.37 8.95 10.26
N VAL A 135 3.52 9.83 11.24
CA VAL A 135 3.10 11.23 11.16
C VAL A 135 4.34 12.12 11.12
N PRO A 136 4.51 12.96 10.08
CA PRO A 136 5.63 13.89 10.03
C PRO A 136 5.48 14.97 11.11
N THR A 137 6.59 15.35 11.74
CA THR A 137 6.64 16.28 12.89
C THR A 137 5.93 17.61 12.64
N ASN A 138 5.95 18.11 11.40
CA ASN A 138 5.27 19.35 11.02
C ASN A 138 3.75 19.27 11.24
N VAL A 139 3.15 18.11 10.95
CA VAL A 139 1.71 17.87 11.11
C VAL A 139 1.36 17.70 12.57
N GLU A 140 2.19 17.01 13.34
CA GLU A 140 2.03 16.88 14.79
C GLU A 140 2.05 18.26 15.48
N LEU A 141 3.00 19.13 15.11
CA LEU A 141 3.04 20.51 15.61
C LEU A 141 1.79 21.31 15.25
N LEU A 142 1.20 21.08 14.07
CA LEU A 142 -0.04 21.73 13.67
C LEU A 142 -1.24 21.23 14.49
N GLN A 143 -1.30 19.92 14.76
CA GLN A 143 -2.33 19.33 15.60
C GLN A 143 -2.25 19.88 17.03
N LEU A 144 -1.05 19.94 17.62
CA LEU A 144 -0.82 20.54 18.95
C LEU A 144 -1.21 22.02 19.00
N LYS A 145 -0.90 22.79 17.95
CA LYS A 145 -1.34 24.20 17.84
C LYS A 145 -2.86 24.29 17.80
N GLN A 146 -3.51 23.44 17.02
CA GLN A 146 -4.97 23.41 16.90
C GLN A 146 -5.61 23.07 18.26
N GLU A 147 -5.08 22.09 18.99
CA GLU A 147 -5.53 21.74 20.34
C GLU A 147 -5.35 22.91 21.32
N THR A 148 -4.20 23.58 21.28
CA THR A 148 -3.93 24.76 22.12
C THR A 148 -4.92 25.90 21.85
N VAL A 149 -5.22 26.18 20.57
CA VAL A 149 -6.19 27.21 20.19
C VAL A 149 -7.60 26.85 20.67
N ILE A 150 -8.01 25.59 20.50
CA ILE A 150 -9.31 25.10 20.98
C ILE A 150 -9.40 25.25 22.51
N HIS A 151 -8.34 24.87 23.24
CA HIS A 151 -8.30 25.00 24.70
C HIS A 151 -8.47 26.44 25.17
N ARG A 152 -7.74 27.40 24.57
CA ARG A 152 -7.88 28.83 24.89
C ARG A 152 -9.28 29.37 24.61
N CYS A 153 -9.90 28.96 23.50
CA CYS A 153 -11.27 29.34 23.17
C CYS A 153 -12.29 28.81 24.19
N VAL A 154 -12.10 27.60 24.71
CA VAL A 154 -12.99 26.99 25.71
C VAL A 154 -12.85 27.66 27.07
N GLU A 155 -11.63 28.04 27.48
CA GLU A 155 -11.38 28.72 28.76
C GLU A 155 -11.69 30.23 28.74
N GLY A 156 -12.00 30.79 27.56
CA GLY A 156 -12.29 32.23 27.42
C GLY A 156 -11.09 33.14 27.64
N ILE A 157 -9.88 32.58 27.63
CA ILE A 157 -8.62 33.31 27.78
C ILE A 157 -8.26 33.88 26.40
N LYS A 158 -8.38 35.21 26.25
CA LYS A 158 -7.96 35.94 25.03
C LYS A 158 -6.45 35.84 24.81
#